data_AF-A0A3N5R5S1-F1
#
_entry.id   AF-A0A3N5R5S1-F1
#
_cell.length_a   1.000
_cell.length_b   1.000
_cell.length_c   1.000
_cell.angle_alpha   90.00
_cell.angle_beta   90.00
_cell.angle_gamma   90.00
#
_symmetry.space_group_name_H-M   'P 1'
#
loop_
_entity.id
_entity.type
_entity.pdbx_description
1 polymer ?
#
loop_
_entity_poly.entity_id
_entity_poly.type
_entity_poly.pdbx_seq_one_letter_code
_entity_poly.pdbx_strand_id
1 'polypeptide(L)' 'LRRYAATYASRSGVPIEIVSKVILRHSNLSTTQRYLGKITDTEAMKWIENLYG' A
#
# COMPACT_ATOMS: atom_id res chain seq x y z
N LEU A 1 -8.62 -14.88 -2.76
CA LEU A 1 -8.40 -13.75 -3.70
C LEU A 1 -7.81 -12.50 -3.04
N ARG A 2 -8.46 -11.86 -2.04
CA ARG A 2 -7.94 -10.63 -1.38
C ARG A 2 -6.52 -10.73 -0.82
N ARG A 3 -6.16 -11.87 -0.21
CA ARG A 3 -4.81 -12.13 0.32
C ARG A 3 -3.73 -12.10 -0.76
N TYR A 4 -3.91 -12.86 -1.85
CA TYR A 4 -2.94 -12.92 -2.95
C TYR A 4 -2.77 -11.56 -3.64
N ALA A 5 -3.88 -10.83 -3.86
CA ALA A 5 -3.82 -9.48 -4.42
C ALA A 5 -3.04 -8.51 -3.52
N ALA A 6 -3.29 -8.54 -2.20
CA ALA A 6 -2.57 -7.69 -1.25
C ALA A 6 -1.07 -8.05 -1.20
N THR A 7 -0.74 -9.34 -1.15
CA THR A 7 0.67 -9.79 -1.16
C THR A 7 1.38 -9.39 -2.43
N TYR A 8 0.76 -9.56 -3.60
CA TYR A 8 1.34 -9.14 -4.88
C TYR A 8 1.56 -7.62 -4.91
N ALA A 9 0.53 -6.83 -4.60
CA ALA A 9 0.62 -5.37 -4.58
C ALA A 9 1.71 -4.85 -3.63
N SER A 10 1.78 -5.37 -2.40
CA SER A 10 2.83 -5.01 -1.46
C SER A 10 4.24 -5.36 -1.97
N ARG A 11 4.41 -6.52 -2.64
CA ARG A 11 5.69 -6.91 -3.22
C ARG A 11 6.06 -6.10 -4.47
N SER A 12 5.07 -5.56 -5.16
CA SER A 12 5.23 -4.64 -6.29
C SER A 12 5.47 -3.18 -5.86
N GLY A 13 5.64 -2.91 -4.55
CA GLY A 13 5.90 -1.57 -4.05
C GLY A 13 4.69 -0.64 -4.09
N VAL A 14 3.46 -1.19 -4.15
CA VAL A 14 2.24 -0.38 -4.05
C VAL A 14 2.13 0.20 -2.64
N PRO A 15 1.85 1.52 -2.48
CA PRO A 15 1.72 2.16 -1.19
C PRO A 15 0.70 1.46 -0.29
N ILE A 16 1.00 1.42 1.01
CA ILE A 16 0.21 0.71 1.99
C ILE A 16 -1.22 1.26 2.11
N GLU A 17 -1.42 2.54 1.83
CA GLU A 17 -2.70 3.23 1.78
C GLU A 17 -3.60 2.63 0.70
N ILE A 18 -3.05 2.38 -0.49
CA ILE A 18 -3.77 1.77 -1.61
C ILE A 18 -4.12 0.32 -1.28
N VAL A 19 -3.15 -0.45 -0.77
CA VAL A 19 -3.39 -1.84 -0.35
C VAL A 19 -4.46 -1.89 0.76
N SER A 20 -4.41 -0.96 1.71
CA SER A 20 -5.34 -0.86 2.84
C SER A 20 -6.74 -0.49 2.40
N LYS A 21 -6.91 0.56 1.59
CA LYS A 21 -8.23 1.15 1.26
C LYS A 21 -8.91 0.51 0.06
N VAL A 22 -8.15 0.11 -0.95
CA VAL A 22 -8.71 -0.43 -2.20
C VAL A 22 -8.82 -1.95 -2.14
N ILE A 23 -7.72 -2.64 -1.78
CA ILE A 23 -7.66 -4.10 -1.84
C ILE A 23 -8.32 -4.72 -0.59
N LEU A 24 -7.80 -4.37 0.59
CA LEU A 24 -8.22 -4.94 1.88
C LEU A 24 -9.48 -4.28 2.43
N ARG A 25 -9.72 -3.00 2.09
CA ARG A 25 -10.85 -2.18 2.58
C ARG A 25 -10.89 -2.08 4.10
N HIS A 26 -9.73 -1.91 4.72
CA HIS A 26 -9.68 -1.64 6.15
C HIS A 26 -10.19 -0.22 6.45
N SER A 27 -11.06 -0.12 7.44
CA SER A 27 -11.53 1.15 8.00
C SER A 27 -10.38 1.97 8.58
N ASN A 28 -9.40 1.32 9.23
CA ASN A 28 -8.23 1.96 9.81
C ASN A 28 -6.94 1.55 9.10
N LEU A 29 -6.08 2.52 8.79
CA LEU A 29 -4.78 2.26 8.15
C LEU A 29 -3.83 1.47 9.08
N SER A 30 -3.95 1.69 10.40
CA SER A 30 -3.17 0.99 11.43
C SER A 30 -3.29 -0.53 11.36
N THR A 31 -4.45 -1.05 10.95
CA THR A 31 -4.69 -2.49 10.78
C THR A 31 -3.78 -3.09 9.70
N THR A 32 -3.47 -2.32 8.65
CA THR A 32 -2.56 -2.75 7.58
C THR A 32 -1.10 -2.48 7.94
N GLN A 33 -0.80 -1.35 8.58
CA GLN A 33 0.55 -0.97 9.02
C GLN A 33 1.19 -2.01 9.94
N ARG A 34 0.40 -2.70 10.76
CA ARG A 34 0.87 -3.79 11.64
C ARG A 34 1.62 -4.90 10.87
N TYR A 35 1.31 -5.11 9.59
CA TYR A 35 1.81 -6.24 8.81
C TYR A 35 2.77 -5.85 7.69
N LEU A 36 2.72 -4.60 7.22
CA LEU A 36 3.45 -4.17 6.03
C LEU A 36 4.51 -3.08 6.32
N GLY A 37 4.65 -2.63 7.58
CA GLY A 37 5.59 -1.56 7.93
C GLY A 37 5.11 -0.16 7.48
N LYS A 38 5.90 0.88 7.76
CA LYS A 38 5.69 2.22 7.20
C LYS A 38 6.54 2.35 5.94
N ILE A 39 5.96 2.86 4.86
CA ILE A 39 6.70 3.26 3.66
C ILE A 39 7.42 4.57 3.99
N THR A 40 8.60 4.79 3.41
CA THR A 40 9.34 6.03 3.62
C THR A 40 8.71 7.18 2.81
N ASP A 41 8.77 8.41 3.33
CA ASP A 41 8.21 9.57 2.63
C ASP A 41 8.80 9.73 1.21
N THR A 42 10.06 9.35 1.02
CA THR A 42 10.74 9.33 -0.28
C THR A 42 10.14 8.32 -1.27
N GLU A 43 9.77 7.12 -0.81
CA GLU A 43 9.07 6.13 -1.64
C GLU A 43 7.64 6.57 -1.96
N ALA A 44 6.97 7.24 -1.02
CA ALA A 44 5.65 7.83 -1.25
C ALA A 44 5.69 8.87 -2.36
N MET A 45 6.67 9.79 -2.30
CA MET A 45 6.82 10.84 -3.31
C MET A 45 7.13 10.28 -4.70
N LYS A 46 8.02 9.28 -4.81
CA LYS A 46 8.29 8.59 -6.09
C LYS A 46 7.04 7.95 -6.69
N TRP A 47 6.14 7.44 -5.86
CA TRP A 47 4.91 6.83 -6.33
C TRP A 47 3.92 7.86 -6.86
N ILE A 48 3.83 9.02 -6.21
CA ILE A 48 3.04 10.16 -6.68
C ILE A 48 3.60 10.64 -8.03
N GLU A 49 4.91 10.80 -8.16
CA GLU A 49 5.55 11.17 -9.43
C GLU A 49 5.23 10.17 -10.55
N ASN A 50 5.30 8.86 -10.29
CA ASN A 50 4.93 7.84 -11.29
C ASN A 50 3.45 7.83 -11.68
N LEU A 51 2.56 8.33 -10.82
CA LEU A 51 1.12 8.40 -11.08
C LEU A 51 0.72 9.62 -11.92
N TYR A 52 1.42 10.73 -11.73
CA TYR A 52 1.12 12.02 -12.34
C TYR A 52 2.11 12.43 -13.43
N GLY A 53 3.13 11.61 -13.71
CA GLY A 53 4.08 11.75 -14.81
C GLY A 53 3.52 11.35 -16.16
#